data_AF-A0A9N8EN11-F1
#
_entry.id   AF-A0A9N8EN11-F1
#
_cell.length_a   1.000
_cell.length_b   1.000
_cell.length_c   1.000
_cell.angle_alpha   90.00
_cell.angle_beta   90.00
_cell.angle_gamma   90.00
#
_symmetry.space_group_name_H-M   'P 1'
#
loop_
_entity.id
_entity.type
_entity.pdbx_description
1 polymer ?
#
loop_
_entity_poly.entity_id
_entity_poly.type
_entity_poly.pdbx_seq_one_letter_code
_entity_poly.pdbx_strand_id
1 'polypeptide(L)' 'MAEDPVDPMPKIREACLPTCPKQNTLYEACKSRIAKSGEGDCEAWYFELHHCVDKCVAPKVFAATKGG' A
#
# COMPACT_ATOMS: atom_id res chain seq x y z
N MET A 1 -17.51 28.63 -0.53
CA MET A 1 -16.51 27.77 -1.17
C MET A 1 -16.82 26.36 -0.72
N ALA A 2 -17.20 25.46 -1.63
CA ALA A 2 -17.37 24.06 -1.26
C ALA A 2 -15.99 23.46 -1.01
N GLU A 3 -15.81 22.71 0.08
CA GLU A 3 -14.61 21.93 0.32
C GLU A 3 -14.41 20.91 -0.81
N ASP A 4 -13.17 20.78 -1.28
CA ASP A 4 -12.83 19.78 -2.29
C ASP A 4 -12.97 18.38 -1.67
N PRO A 5 -13.60 17.42 -2.36
CA PRO A 5 -13.76 16.07 -1.84
C PRO A 5 -12.39 15.39 -1.59
N VAL A 6 -12.19 14.92 -0.35
CA VAL A 6 -10.95 14.23 0.04
C VAL A 6 -10.92 12.82 -0.53
N ASP A 7 -9.86 12.46 -1.26
CA ASP A 7 -9.63 11.09 -1.76
C ASP A 7 -9.57 10.08 -0.58
N PRO A 8 -10.47 9.07 -0.53
CA PRO A 8 -10.45 8.06 0.52
C PRO A 8 -9.30 7.04 0.36
N MET A 9 -8.66 6.96 -0.81
CA MET A 9 -7.66 5.94 -1.15
C MET A 9 -6.48 5.88 -0.16
N PRO A 10 -5.82 7.00 0.22
CA PRO A 10 -4.65 6.95 1.10
C PRO A 10 -4.99 6.37 2.48
N LYS A 11 -6.11 6.80 3.08
CA LYS A 11 -6.60 6.30 4.37
C LYS A 11 -6.93 4.81 4.32
N ILE A 12 -7.55 4.35 3.24
CA ILE A 12 -7.89 2.94 3.03
C ILE A 12 -6.61 2.10 2.88
N ARG A 13 -5.62 2.59 2.12
CA ARG A 13 -4.31 1.93 1.96
C ARG A 13 -3.58 1.79 3.30
N GLU A 14 -3.52 2.84 4.11
CA GLU A 14 -2.92 2.81 5.46
C GLU A 14 -3.60 1.77 6.36
N ALA A 15 -4.93 1.71 6.34
CA ALA A 15 -5.69 0.73 7.11
C ALA A 15 -5.52 -0.72 6.61
N CYS A 16 -5.10 -0.92 5.36
CA CYS A 16 -4.88 -2.23 4.75
C CYS A 16 -3.42 -2.70 4.83
N LEU A 17 -2.45 -1.81 5.05
CA LEU A 17 -1.05 -2.18 5.22
C LEU A 17 -0.81 -3.27 6.30
N PRO A 18 -1.42 -3.21 7.50
CA PRO A 18 -1.20 -4.24 8.53
C PRO A 18 -1.78 -5.62 8.18
N THR A 19 -2.60 -5.75 7.13
CA THR A 19 -3.13 -7.07 6.72
C THR A 19 -2.11 -7.92 5.98
N CYS A 20 -0.95 -7.35 5.62
CA CYS A 20 0.09 -7.99 4.81
C CYS A 20 1.45 -8.04 5.53
N PRO A 21 1.54 -8.59 6.75
CA PRO A 21 2.74 -8.49 7.58
C PRO A 21 3.96 -9.19 6.96
N LYS A 22 3.76 -10.29 6.24
CA LYS A 22 4.84 -11.03 5.56
C LYS A 22 5.49 -10.19 4.46
N GLN A 23 4.68 -9.67 3.54
CA GLN A 23 5.15 -8.86 2.43
C GLN A 23 5.76 -7.55 2.92
N ASN A 24 5.17 -6.93 3.95
CA ASN A 24 5.73 -5.74 4.56
C ASN A 24 7.12 -6.00 5.15
N THR A 25 7.30 -7.13 5.84
CA THR A 25 8.61 -7.54 6.39
C THR A 25 9.65 -7.73 5.29
N LEU A 26 9.28 -8.36 4.18
CA LEU A 26 10.18 -8.58 3.04
C LEU A 26 10.59 -7.28 2.36
N TYR A 27 9.64 -6.36 2.20
CA TYR A 27 9.90 -5.02 1.65
C TYR A 27 10.84 -4.20 2.55
N GLU A 28 10.59 -4.19 3.87
CA GLU A 28 11.46 -3.51 4.84
C GLU A 28 12.87 -4.14 4.93
N ALA A 29 12.96 -5.46 4.85
CA ALA A 29 14.25 -6.16 4.78
C ALA A 29 15.02 -5.79 3.51
N CYS A 30 14.34 -5.68 2.37
CA CYS A 30 14.95 -5.23 1.13
C CYS A 30 15.44 -3.77 1.22
N LYS A 31 14.62 -2.85 1.74
CA LYS A 31 15.03 -1.46 1.96
C LYS A 31 16.29 -1.38 2.82
N SER A 32 16.34 -2.17 3.89
CA SER A 32 17.49 -2.26 4.78
C SER A 32 18.73 -2.81 4.08
N ARG A 33 18.58 -3.76 3.14
CA ARG A 33 19.67 -4.27 2.30
C ARG A 33 20.22 -3.18 1.38
N ILE A 34 19.35 -2.47 0.65
CA ILE A 34 19.79 -1.43 -0.30
C ILE A 34 20.46 -0.28 0.44
N ALA A 35 19.93 0.14 1.59
CA ALA A 35 20.56 1.16 2.42
C ALA A 35 22.00 0.81 2.83
N LYS A 36 22.33 -0.48 2.94
CA LYS A 36 23.69 -0.97 3.23
C LYS A 36 24.53 -1.20 1.97
N SER A 37 23.91 -1.68 0.90
CA SER A 37 24.60 -2.05 -0.34
C SER A 37 24.93 -0.85 -1.23
N GLY A 38 24.11 0.21 -1.18
CA GLY A 38 24.21 1.37 -2.08
C GLY A 38 23.71 1.12 -3.51
N GLU A 39 23.25 -0.10 -3.83
CA GLU A 39 22.80 -0.51 -5.15
C GLU A 39 21.62 -1.49 -5.11
N GLY A 40 20.92 -1.62 -6.25
CA GLY A 40 19.76 -2.50 -6.44
C GLY A 40 18.41 -1.83 -6.15
N ASP A 41 17.33 -2.59 -6.33
CA ASP A 41 15.95 -2.16 -6.11
C ASP A 41 15.15 -3.14 -5.23
N CYS A 42 13.97 -2.67 -4.80
CA CYS A 42 12.97 -3.45 -4.07
C CYS A 42 11.67 -3.59 -4.85
N GLU A 43 11.70 -3.42 -6.17
CA GLU A 43 10.49 -3.36 -7.00
C GLU A 43 9.67 -4.66 -6.88
N ALA A 44 10.33 -5.82 -6.89
CA ALA A 44 9.67 -7.10 -6.68
C ALA A 44 8.92 -7.16 -5.34
N TRP A 45 9.55 -6.75 -4.23
CA TRP A 45 8.92 -6.78 -2.91
C TRP A 45 7.85 -5.70 -2.74
N TYR A 46 8.02 -4.57 -3.40
CA TYR A 46 7.03 -3.51 -3.48
C TYR A 46 5.77 -4.01 -4.18
N PHE A 47 5.89 -4.65 -5.35
CA PHE A 47 4.74 -5.22 -6.05
C PHE A 47 4.06 -6.34 -5.27
N GLU A 48 4.80 -7.20 -4.58
CA GLU A 48 4.22 -8.22 -3.71
C GLU A 48 3.40 -7.61 -2.55
N LEU A 49 3.94 -6.57 -1.90
CA LEU A 49 3.22 -5.83 -0.86
C LEU A 49 1.96 -5.17 -1.42
N HIS A 50 2.09 -4.46 -2.55
CA HIS A 50 0.97 -3.80 -3.21
C HIS A 50 -0.11 -4.80 -3.65
N HIS A 51 0.27 -5.93 -4.25
CA HIS A 51 -0.67 -6.98 -4.65
C HIS A 51 -1.44 -7.54 -3.46
N CYS A 52 -0.79 -7.71 -2.31
CA CYS A 52 -1.47 -8.12 -1.08
C CYS A 52 -2.42 -7.03 -0.56
N VAL A 53 -1.94 -5.78 -0.45
CA VAL A 53 -2.71 -4.64 0.07
C VAL A 53 -3.93 -4.35 -0.82
N ASP A 54 -3.77 -4.45 -2.14
CA ASP A 54 -4.84 -4.17 -3.10
C ASP A 54 -6.04 -5.13 -2.95
N LYS A 55 -5.83 -6.37 -2.47
CA LYS A 55 -6.92 -7.29 -2.12
C LYS A 55 -7.80 -6.76 -0.98
N CYS A 56 -7.20 -6.06 -0.01
CA CYS A 56 -7.94 -5.41 1.08
C CYS A 56 -8.55 -4.08 0.63
N VAL A 57 -7.83 -3.31 -0.19
CA VAL A 57 -8.21 -1.97 -0.62
C VAL A 57 -9.40 -2.00 -1.60
N ALA A 58 -9.37 -2.88 -2.59
CA ALA A 58 -10.36 -2.93 -3.66
C ALA A 58 -11.83 -2.88 -3.16
N PRO A 59 -12.30 -3.78 -2.28
CA PRO A 59 -13.69 -3.74 -1.83
C PRO A 59 -14.04 -2.46 -1.05
N LYS A 60 -13.10 -1.89 -0.30
CA LYS A 60 -13.31 -0.68 0.52
C LYS A 60 -13.39 0.57 -0.34
N VAL A 61 -12.56 0.67 -1.36
CA VAL A 61 -12.58 1.81 -2.31
C VAL A 61 -13.89 1.83 -3.07
N PHE A 62 -14.31 0.69 -3.64
CA PHE A 62 -15.60 0.62 -4.34
C PHE A 62 -16.80 0.87 -3.43
N ALA A 63 -16.69 0.59 -2.12
CA ALA A 63 -17.72 0.98 -1.15
C ALA A 63 -17.71 2.48 -0.84
N ALA A 64 -16.54 3.11 -0.82
CA ALA A 64 -16.39 4.54 -0.56
C ALA A 64 -16.70 5.43 -1.79
N THR A 65 -16.64 4.87 -2.99
CA THR A 65 -16.85 5.61 -4.25
C THR A 65 -18.09 5.20 -5.03
N LYS A 66 -18.85 4.19 -4.56
CA LYS A 66 -20.19 3.93 -5.11
C LYS A 66 -21.08 5.11 -4.75
N GLY A 67 -21.39 5.93 -5.75
CA GLY A 67 -22.38 7.00 -5.65
C GLY A 67 -23.72 6.46 -5.15
N GLY A 68 -24.33 7.19 -4.21
CA GLY A 68 -25.77 7.11 -3.98
C GLY A 68 -26.54 7.67 -5.16
#